data_AF-A0A0F9JRH8-F1
#
_entry.id   AF-A0A0F9JRH8-F1
#
_cell.length_a   1.000
_cell.length_b   1.000
_cell.length_c   1.000
_cell.angle_alpha   90.00
_cell.angle_beta   90.00
_cell.angle_gamma   90.00
#
_symmetry.space_group_name_H-M   'P 1'
#
loop_
_entity.id
_entity.type
_entity.pdbx_description
1 polymer ?
#
loop_
_entity_poly.entity_id
_entity_poly.type
_entity_poly.pdbx_seq_one_letter_code
_entity_poly.pdbx_strand_id
1 'polypeptide(L)'
;LMSYNWLRYVVYKSTGGEKEAQFIIPENQSNNSANQDVVPMDFLIEKLQKEVPKAEAFELHYPTSPDESIYVEISNSKGLYYDADFRFFDQNTLKEIETPSIYGKYENAKLADKIQRMNYDIHIGAIGGIAGKIIAFLVSLLTATLPVTGVFMWYGRKYKKKKVSSDNLSSSL
;
A
#
# COMPACT_ATOMS: atom_id res chain seq x y z
N LEU A 1 3.73 2.98 1.15
CA LEU A 1 4.13 4.23 1.86
C LEU A 1 5.44 4.73 1.27
N MET A 2 5.49 5.99 0.80
CA MET A 2 6.73 6.75 0.69
C MET A 2 6.66 7.84 1.75
N SER A 3 7.62 7.87 2.67
CA SER A 3 7.60 8.75 3.86
C SER A 3 7.51 10.25 3.51
N TYR A 4 7.82 10.64 2.28
CA TYR A 4 7.86 12.04 1.86
C TYR A 4 6.96 12.27 0.65
N ASN A 5 5.94 13.13 0.82
CA ASN A 5 4.97 13.47 -0.22
C ASN A 5 5.64 14.05 -1.48
N TRP A 6 6.69 14.85 -1.32
CA TRP A 6 7.41 15.47 -2.44
C TRP A 6 8.11 14.42 -3.33
N LEU A 7 8.75 13.42 -2.73
CA LEU A 7 9.44 12.37 -3.47
C LEU A 7 8.43 11.49 -4.22
N ARG A 8 7.32 11.13 -3.56
CA ARG A 8 6.21 10.40 -4.18
C ARG A 8 5.68 11.14 -5.41
N TYR A 9 5.46 12.46 -5.28
CA TYR A 9 4.97 13.29 -6.37
C TYR A 9 5.95 13.35 -7.54
N VAL A 10 7.25 13.56 -7.27
CA VAL A 10 8.27 13.63 -8.31
C VAL A 10 8.37 12.31 -9.09
N VAL A 11 8.45 11.17 -8.39
CA VAL A 11 8.51 9.83 -9.03
C VAL A 11 7.24 9.56 -9.84
N TYR A 12 6.08 9.96 -9.34
CA TYR A 12 4.82 9.75 -10.02
C TYR A 12 4.69 10.63 -11.28
N LYS A 13 5.08 11.91 -11.22
CA LYS A 13 5.08 12.79 -12.39
C LYS A 13 6.13 12.38 -13.41
N SER A 14 7.33 11.97 -12.99
CA SER A 14 8.40 11.55 -13.90
C SER A 14 8.09 10.24 -14.63
N THR A 15 7.25 9.38 -14.03
CA THR A 15 6.77 8.14 -14.67
C THR A 15 5.53 8.35 -15.54
N GLY A 16 5.04 9.59 -15.69
CA GLY A 16 3.89 9.94 -16.55
C GLY A 16 2.53 9.87 -15.85
N GLY A 17 2.50 9.96 -14.52
CA GLY A 17 1.29 9.96 -13.71
C GLY A 17 0.48 11.26 -13.83
N GLU A 18 -0.78 11.12 -14.23
CA GLU A 18 -1.72 12.24 -14.41
C GLU A 18 -2.84 12.27 -13.37
N LYS A 19 -3.16 11.12 -12.76
CA LYS A 19 -4.25 10.94 -11.79
C LYS A 19 -3.86 11.35 -10.37
N GLU A 20 -4.84 11.59 -9.52
CA GLU A 20 -4.58 11.88 -8.11
C GLU A 20 -4.05 10.65 -7.39
N ALA A 21 -2.91 10.78 -6.71
CA ALA A 21 -2.28 9.67 -6.03
C ALA A 21 -2.94 9.35 -4.67
N GLN A 22 -3.93 10.12 -4.24
CA GLN A 22 -4.68 9.93 -3.01
C GLN A 22 -5.91 9.04 -3.27
N PHE A 23 -6.32 8.28 -2.26
CA PHE A 23 -7.60 7.58 -2.31
C PHE A 23 -8.72 8.60 -2.10
N ILE A 24 -9.61 8.72 -3.09
CA ILE A 24 -10.70 9.69 -3.11
C ILE A 24 -11.98 8.92 -3.41
N ILE A 25 -12.91 8.96 -2.46
CA ILE A 25 -14.28 8.48 -2.64
C ILE A 25 -15.06 9.64 -3.28
N PRO A 26 -15.61 9.47 -4.50
CA PRO A 26 -16.37 10.51 -5.14
C PRO A 26 -17.70 10.75 -4.41
N GLU A 27 -18.21 11.97 -4.50
CA GLU A 27 -19.53 12.33 -3.95
C GLU A 27 -20.66 11.62 -4.71
N ASN A 28 -21.75 11.37 -3.99
CA ASN A 28 -22.99 10.82 -4.53
C ASN A 28 -23.60 11.81 -5.54
N GLN A 29 -23.98 11.33 -6.72
CA GLN A 29 -24.45 12.23 -7.79
C GLN A 29 -25.96 12.51 -7.71
N SER A 30 -26.71 11.71 -6.95
CA SER A 30 -28.15 11.84 -6.82
C SER A 30 -28.57 12.43 -5.46
N ASN A 31 -29.30 13.55 -5.52
CA ASN A 31 -29.88 14.23 -4.34
C ASN A 31 -31.23 13.64 -3.88
N ASN A 32 -31.61 12.46 -4.37
CA ASN A 32 -32.93 11.91 -4.09
C ASN A 32 -32.83 10.85 -2.99
N SER A 33 -33.18 11.26 -1.77
CA SER A 33 -33.78 10.39 -0.76
C SER A 33 -35.13 9.89 -1.28
N ALA A 34 -35.11 9.06 -2.33
CA ALA A 34 -36.31 8.36 -2.74
C ALA A 34 -36.58 7.33 -1.64
N ASN A 35 -37.74 7.44 -0.99
CA ASN A 35 -38.34 6.37 -0.20
C ASN A 35 -38.28 5.08 -1.04
N GLN A 36 -37.27 4.27 -0.82
CA GLN A 36 -37.16 2.95 -1.41
C GLN A 36 -37.17 1.99 -0.24
N ASP A 37 -38.27 1.24 -0.11
CA ASP A 37 -38.44 0.15 0.85
C ASP A 37 -37.39 -0.97 0.66
N VAL A 38 -36.56 -0.88 -0.39
CA VAL A 38 -35.51 -1.82 -0.74
C VAL A 38 -34.19 -1.06 -0.84
N VAL A 39 -33.17 -1.52 -0.11
CA VAL A 39 -31.84 -0.94 -0.16
C VAL A 39 -31.17 -1.37 -1.48
N PRO A 40 -30.87 -0.45 -2.43
CA PRO A 40 -30.32 -0.82 -3.74
C PRO A 40 -29.02 -1.62 -3.65
N MET A 41 -28.26 -1.41 -2.58
CA MET A 41 -27.01 -2.11 -2.27
C MET A 41 -27.13 -3.63 -2.31
N ASP A 42 -28.27 -4.21 -1.93
CA ASP A 42 -28.46 -5.67 -1.89
C ASP A 42 -28.30 -6.31 -3.28
N PHE A 43 -28.63 -5.58 -4.34
CA PHE A 43 -28.46 -6.04 -5.72
C PHE A 43 -27.07 -5.81 -6.28
N LEU A 44 -26.23 -5.02 -5.61
CA LEU A 44 -24.91 -4.65 -6.12
C LEU A 44 -23.99 -5.87 -6.21
N ILE A 45 -24.04 -6.77 -5.23
CA ILE A 45 -23.19 -7.97 -5.24
C ILE A 45 -23.60 -8.93 -6.34
N GLU A 46 -24.89 -9.17 -6.53
CA GLU A 46 -25.36 -10.02 -7.61
C GLU A 46 -24.95 -9.47 -8.98
N LYS A 47 -24.99 -8.14 -9.16
CA LYS A 47 -24.51 -7.47 -10.37
C LYS A 47 -23.00 -7.67 -10.55
N LEU A 48 -22.22 -7.43 -9.50
CA LEU A 48 -20.76 -7.55 -9.54
C LEU A 48 -20.28 -8.99 -9.77
N GLN A 49 -20.94 -9.98 -9.17
CA GLN A 49 -20.65 -11.40 -9.40
C GLN A 49 -20.88 -11.81 -10.87
N LYS A 50 -21.89 -11.24 -11.53
CA LYS A 50 -22.14 -11.47 -12.97
C LYS A 50 -21.11 -10.77 -13.85
N GLU A 51 -20.69 -9.56 -13.48
CA GLU A 51 -19.70 -8.78 -14.24
C GLU A 51 -18.27 -9.33 -14.10
N VAL A 52 -17.89 -9.77 -12.89
CA VAL A 52 -16.53 -10.21 -12.55
C VAL A 52 -16.57 -11.59 -11.86
N PRO A 53 -16.92 -12.67 -12.59
CA PRO A 53 -17.07 -14.01 -12.01
C PRO A 53 -15.74 -14.63 -11.55
N LYS A 54 -14.62 -14.01 -11.89
CA LYS A 54 -13.26 -14.46 -11.53
C LYS A 54 -12.68 -13.75 -10.31
N ALA A 55 -13.40 -12.80 -9.71
CA ALA A 55 -12.94 -12.12 -8.51
C ALA A 55 -12.78 -13.12 -7.36
N GLU A 56 -11.71 -12.98 -6.59
CA GLU A 56 -11.44 -13.78 -5.39
C GLU A 56 -12.33 -13.32 -4.23
N ALA A 57 -12.52 -12.00 -4.08
CA ALA A 57 -13.33 -11.41 -3.02
C ALA A 57 -13.95 -10.07 -3.45
N PHE A 58 -15.07 -9.75 -2.81
CA PHE A 58 -15.73 -8.44 -2.88
C PHE A 58 -15.79 -7.87 -1.46
N GLU A 59 -15.21 -6.70 -1.25
CA GLU A 59 -15.32 -5.95 -0.01
C GLU A 59 -16.18 -4.71 -0.26
N LEU A 60 -17.33 -4.66 0.42
CA LEU A 60 -18.25 -3.54 0.30
C LEU A 60 -18.09 -2.62 1.49
N HIS A 61 -18.11 -1.34 1.18
CA HIS A 61 -18.07 -0.31 2.21
C HIS A 61 -19.32 0.53 2.14
N TYR A 62 -20.03 0.51 3.26
CA TYR A 62 -21.25 1.28 3.42
C TYR A 62 -20.91 2.76 3.54
N PRO A 63 -21.64 3.62 2.81
CA PRO A 63 -21.46 5.06 2.91
C PRO A 63 -21.83 5.51 4.32
N THR A 64 -21.03 6.42 4.87
CA THR A 64 -21.22 6.96 6.22
C THR A 64 -22.15 8.18 6.23
N SER A 65 -22.31 8.83 5.07
CA SER A 65 -23.16 10.01 4.84
C SER A 65 -24.01 9.84 3.58
N PRO A 66 -25.19 10.48 3.47
CA PRO A 66 -26.00 10.51 2.24
C PRO A 66 -25.27 11.06 1.00
N ASP A 67 -24.23 11.86 1.22
CA ASP A 67 -23.44 12.50 0.16
C ASP A 67 -22.27 11.63 -0.32
N GLU A 68 -21.99 10.50 0.33
CA GLU A 68 -20.86 9.62 0.00
C GLU A 68 -21.27 8.57 -1.04
N SER A 69 -20.42 8.21 -2.01
CA SER A 69 -20.73 7.06 -2.88
C SER A 69 -20.44 5.74 -2.18
N ILE A 70 -21.12 4.67 -2.60
CA ILE A 70 -20.76 3.31 -2.20
C ILE A 70 -19.44 2.97 -2.89
N TYR A 71 -18.46 2.47 -2.14
CA TYR A 71 -17.24 1.92 -2.75
C TYR A 71 -17.15 0.41 -2.53
N VAL A 72 -16.72 -0.29 -3.58
CA VAL A 72 -16.48 -1.73 -3.56
C VAL A 72 -15.05 -1.97 -4.02
N GLU A 73 -14.29 -2.69 -3.20
CA GLU A 73 -12.99 -3.22 -3.55
C GLU A 73 -13.16 -4.66 -4.05
N ILE A 74 -12.66 -4.92 -5.25
CA ILE A 74 -12.70 -6.24 -5.89
C ILE A 74 -11.27 -6.76 -5.91
N SER A 75 -11.01 -7.81 -5.12
CA SER A 75 -9.71 -8.48 -5.10
C SER A 75 -9.65 -9.52 -6.22
N ASN A 76 -8.74 -9.34 -7.16
CA ASN A 76 -8.54 -10.27 -8.28
C ASN A 76 -7.55 -11.40 -7.95
N SER A 77 -6.61 -11.16 -7.04
CA SER A 77 -5.57 -12.12 -6.66
C SER A 77 -5.51 -12.35 -5.16
N LYS A 78 -5.25 -13.61 -4.77
CA LYS A 78 -5.09 -13.97 -3.37
C LYS A 78 -3.78 -13.44 -2.79
N GLY A 79 -3.88 -12.50 -1.85
CA GLY A 79 -2.73 -11.97 -1.09
C GLY A 79 -1.87 -10.95 -1.83
N LEU A 80 -2.36 -10.44 -2.96
CA LEU A 80 -1.82 -9.28 -3.67
C LEU A 80 -2.87 -8.18 -3.64
N TYR A 81 -2.43 -6.93 -3.53
CA TYR A 81 -3.32 -5.78 -3.41
C TYR A 81 -3.19 -4.84 -4.62
N TYR A 82 -2.12 -4.94 -5.41
CA TYR A 82 -1.88 -4.00 -6.51
C TYR A 82 -2.91 -4.10 -7.65
N ASP A 83 -3.50 -5.28 -7.86
CA ASP A 83 -4.44 -5.58 -8.93
C ASP A 83 -5.91 -5.49 -8.50
N ALA A 84 -6.17 -4.99 -7.29
CA ALA A 84 -7.52 -4.73 -6.82
C ALA A 84 -8.19 -3.62 -7.66
N ASP A 85 -9.45 -3.84 -8.00
CA ASP A 85 -10.31 -2.85 -8.64
C ASP A 85 -11.12 -2.11 -7.57
N PHE A 86 -11.01 -0.79 -7.57
CA PHE A 86 -11.83 0.07 -6.72
C PHE A 86 -12.93 0.68 -7.60
N ARG A 87 -14.18 0.30 -7.33
CA ARG A 87 -15.36 0.76 -8.09
C ARG A 87 -16.28 1.53 -7.17
N PHE A 88 -16.80 2.64 -7.66
CA PHE A 88 -17.68 3.53 -6.90
C PHE A 88 -19.06 3.52 -7.55
N PHE A 89 -20.11 3.53 -6.73
CA PHE A 89 -21.49 3.46 -7.17
C PHE A 89 -22.34 4.50 -6.43
N ASP A 90 -23.23 5.14 -7.17
CA ASP A 90 -24.24 6.02 -6.60
C ASP A 90 -25.20 5.21 -5.70
N GLN A 91 -25.54 5.75 -4.52
CA GLN A 91 -26.30 5.03 -3.50
C GLN A 91 -27.72 4.66 -3.95
N ASN A 92 -28.33 5.51 -4.78
CA ASN A 92 -29.74 5.42 -5.11
C ASN A 92 -29.97 4.73 -6.46
N THR A 93 -29.03 4.89 -7.39
CA THR A 93 -29.16 4.43 -8.78
C THR A 93 -28.25 3.26 -9.12
N LEU A 94 -27.25 2.94 -8.28
CA LEU A 94 -26.20 1.94 -8.54
C LEU A 94 -25.45 2.19 -9.86
N LYS A 95 -25.45 3.44 -10.32
CA LYS A 95 -24.67 3.85 -11.48
C LYS A 95 -23.21 3.97 -11.06
N GLU A 96 -22.32 3.41 -11.87
CA GLU A 96 -20.88 3.48 -11.61
C GLU A 96 -20.38 4.92 -11.77
N ILE A 97 -19.59 5.37 -10.80
CA ILE A 97 -18.94 6.68 -10.76
C ILE A 97 -17.44 6.45 -10.95
N GLU A 98 -16.84 7.16 -11.91
CA GLU A 98 -15.39 7.11 -12.09
C GLU A 98 -14.69 8.01 -11.07
N THR A 99 -13.56 7.54 -10.53
CA THR A 99 -12.70 8.35 -9.65
C THR A 99 -11.57 9.00 -10.44
N PRO A 100 -11.19 10.25 -10.12
CA PRO A 100 -9.96 10.86 -10.63
C PRO A 100 -8.69 10.25 -10.02
N SER A 101 -8.84 9.35 -9.04
CA SER A 101 -7.73 8.71 -8.34
C SER A 101 -7.04 7.62 -9.17
N ILE A 102 -5.78 7.33 -8.82
CA ILE A 102 -5.09 6.12 -9.26
C ILE A 102 -5.83 4.84 -8.87
N TYR A 103 -6.75 4.88 -7.89
CA TYR A 103 -7.52 3.75 -7.38
C TYR A 103 -8.89 3.62 -8.08
N GLY A 104 -8.89 3.28 -9.38
CA GLY A 104 -10.07 2.81 -10.12
C GLY A 104 -9.89 1.37 -10.63
N LYS A 105 -10.46 1.05 -11.80
CA LYS A 105 -10.19 -0.23 -12.50
C LYS A 105 -8.71 -0.37 -12.86
N TYR A 106 -8.10 -1.50 -12.50
CA TYR A 106 -6.70 -1.83 -12.71
C TYR A 106 -6.34 -1.93 -14.20
N GLU A 107 -7.27 -2.38 -15.05
CA GLU A 107 -7.07 -2.41 -16.51
C GLU A 107 -6.84 -1.00 -17.09
N ASN A 108 -7.50 0.01 -16.52
CA ASN A 108 -7.39 1.41 -16.94
C ASN A 108 -6.23 2.16 -16.26
N ALA A 109 -5.44 1.47 -15.42
CA ALA A 109 -4.31 2.06 -14.72
C ALA A 109 -3.09 2.14 -15.66
N LYS A 110 -2.48 3.34 -15.75
CA LYS A 110 -1.22 3.52 -16.51
C LYS A 110 -0.07 2.83 -15.78
N LEU A 111 1.06 2.66 -16.46
CA LEU A 111 2.26 2.02 -15.87
C LEU A 111 2.72 2.74 -14.57
N ALA A 112 2.65 4.07 -14.54
CA ALA A 112 2.91 4.87 -13.33
C ALA A 112 2.00 4.50 -12.16
N ASP A 113 0.70 4.38 -12.41
CA ASP A 113 -0.32 4.04 -11.41
C ASP A 113 -0.09 2.62 -10.87
N LYS A 114 0.25 1.68 -11.76
CA LYS A 114 0.56 0.29 -11.39
C LYS A 114 1.79 0.20 -10.49
N ILE A 115 2.88 0.87 -10.84
CA ILE A 115 4.08 0.95 -9.98
C ILE A 115 3.70 1.52 -8.61
N GLN A 116 2.88 2.56 -8.59
CA GLN A 116 2.49 3.21 -7.35
C GLN A 116 1.65 2.30 -6.43
N ARG A 117 0.75 1.48 -7.02
CA ARG A 117 -0.05 0.49 -6.30
C ARG A 117 0.81 -0.69 -5.80
N MET A 118 1.72 -1.17 -6.64
CA MET A 118 2.67 -2.26 -6.29
C MET A 118 3.60 -1.90 -5.14
N ASN A 119 3.85 -0.62 -4.88
CA ASN A 119 4.67 -0.19 -3.75
C ASN A 119 4.19 -0.74 -2.40
N TYR A 120 2.87 -0.96 -2.21
CA TYR A 120 2.37 -1.59 -0.99
C TYR A 120 2.79 -3.06 -0.91
N ASP A 121 2.60 -3.83 -1.98
CA ASP A 121 2.97 -5.24 -2.04
C ASP A 121 4.47 -5.48 -1.92
N ILE A 122 5.29 -4.58 -2.46
CA ILE A 122 6.75 -4.60 -2.28
C ILE A 122 7.09 -4.35 -0.81
N HIS A 123 6.43 -3.39 -0.17
CA HIS A 123 6.70 -3.03 1.22
C HIS A 123 6.43 -4.17 2.19
N ILE A 124 5.34 -4.91 2.00
CA ILE A 124 5.01 -6.09 2.81
C ILE A 124 5.69 -7.39 2.33
N GLY A 125 6.47 -7.32 1.24
CA GLY A 125 7.14 -8.47 0.63
C GLY A 125 6.21 -9.47 -0.06
N ALA A 126 4.97 -9.08 -0.34
CA ALA A 126 3.97 -9.93 -1.00
C ALA A 126 4.27 -10.18 -2.49
N ILE A 127 5.03 -9.27 -3.14
CA ILE A 127 5.34 -9.36 -4.58
C ILE A 127 6.02 -10.68 -4.99
N GLY A 128 6.78 -11.31 -4.10
CA GLY A 128 7.47 -12.58 -4.32
C GLY A 128 6.91 -13.74 -3.51
N GLY A 129 5.70 -13.60 -2.95
CA GLY A 129 5.10 -14.59 -2.06
C GLY A 129 5.99 -14.92 -0.86
N ILE A 130 6.22 -16.22 -0.61
CA ILE A 130 7.04 -16.66 0.53
C ILE A 130 8.52 -16.24 0.39
N ALA A 131 9.06 -16.25 -0.83
CA ALA A 131 10.44 -15.87 -1.08
C ALA A 131 10.68 -14.38 -0.79
N GLY A 132 9.74 -13.53 -1.20
CA GLY A 132 9.77 -12.09 -0.89
C GLY A 132 9.77 -11.82 0.62
N LYS A 133 8.93 -12.54 1.36
CA LYS A 133 8.88 -12.45 2.83
C LYS A 133 10.18 -12.91 3.51
N ILE A 134 10.81 -13.97 3.02
CA ILE A 134 12.12 -14.44 3.54
C ILE A 134 13.20 -13.38 3.32
N ILE A 135 13.26 -12.78 2.12
CA ILE A 135 14.25 -11.73 1.83
C ILE A 135 14.01 -10.52 2.73
N ALA A 136 12.76 -10.07 2.88
CA ALA A 136 12.41 -8.95 3.76
C ALA A 136 12.82 -9.23 5.22
N PHE A 137 12.63 -10.47 5.69
CA PHE A 137 13.07 -10.90 7.02
C PHE A 137 14.59 -10.88 7.19
N LEU A 138 15.36 -11.35 6.20
CA LEU A 138 16.83 -11.32 6.26
C LEU A 138 17.36 -9.88 6.24
N VAL A 139 16.79 -9.02 5.39
CA VAL A 139 17.18 -7.61 5.32
C VAL A 139 16.87 -6.89 6.63
N SER A 140 15.71 -7.13 7.24
CA SER A 140 15.36 -6.52 8.53
C SER A 140 16.25 -7.02 9.68
N LEU A 141 16.64 -8.28 9.66
CA LEU A 141 17.58 -8.84 10.63
C LEU A 141 18.96 -8.18 10.52
N LEU A 142 19.46 -7.98 9.29
CA LEU A 142 20.72 -7.28 9.05
C LEU A 142 20.66 -5.82 9.50
N THR A 143 19.60 -5.09 9.14
CA THR A 143 19.45 -3.68 9.53
C THR A 143 19.26 -3.52 11.04
N ALA A 144 18.57 -4.44 11.71
CA ALA A 144 18.46 -4.46 13.16
C ALA A 144 19.81 -4.75 13.86
N THR A 145 20.71 -5.48 13.21
CA THR A 145 22.04 -5.80 13.75
C THR A 145 23.04 -4.62 13.63
N LEU A 146 22.81 -3.70 12.69
CA LEU A 146 23.71 -2.54 12.46
C LEU A 146 23.82 -1.59 13.67
N PRO A 147 22.73 -1.14 14.32
CA PRO A 147 22.81 -0.33 15.53
C PRO A 147 23.51 -1.07 16.68
N VAL A 148 23.21 -2.36 16.86
CA VAL A 148 23.77 -3.18 17.94
C VAL A 148 25.28 -3.28 17.80
N THR A 149 25.77 -3.66 16.62
CA THR A 149 27.21 -3.76 16.34
C THR A 149 27.89 -2.39 16.43
N GLY A 150 27.24 -1.32 15.95
CA GLY A 150 27.73 0.05 16.09
C GLY A 150 27.93 0.48 17.55
N VAL A 151 26.97 0.20 18.43
CA VAL A 151 27.08 0.48 19.87
C VAL A 151 28.21 -0.33 20.53
N PHE A 152 28.33 -1.61 20.21
CA PHE A 152 29.43 -2.44 20.71
C PHE A 152 30.81 -1.92 20.30
N MET A 153 30.97 -1.52 19.02
CA MET A 153 32.21 -0.92 18.53
C MET A 153 32.52 0.41 19.22
N TRP A 154 31.52 1.27 19.39
CA TRP A 154 31.67 2.55 20.08
C TRP A 154 32.09 2.38 21.55
N TYR A 155 31.44 1.46 22.27
CA TYR A 155 31.77 1.16 23.66
C TYR A 155 33.19 0.61 23.80
N GLY A 156 33.59 -0.33 22.92
CA GLY A 156 34.94 -0.86 22.88
C GLY A 156 36.01 0.20 22.61
N ARG A 157 35.73 1.16 21.72
CA ARG A 157 36.67 2.26 21.41
C ARG A 157 36.75 3.32 22.51
N LYS A 158 35.65 3.59 23.21
CA LYS A 158 35.58 4.66 24.23
C LYS A 158 36.10 4.22 25.60
N TYR A 159 35.91 2.95 25.97
CA TYR A 159 36.20 2.48 27.33
C TYR A 159 37.34 1.46 27.46
N LYS A 160 37.87 0.90 26.36
CA LYS A 160 39.10 0.06 26.45
C LYS A 160 40.35 0.94 26.49
N LYS A 161 41.02 0.99 27.65
CA LYS A 161 42.39 1.51 27.76
C LYS A 161 43.34 0.61 26.95
N LYS A 162 44.21 1.21 26.12
CA LYS A 162 45.34 0.48 25.50
C LYS A 162 46.12 -0.22 26.61
N LYS A 163 46.19 -1.55 26.59
CA LYS A 163 47.22 -2.26 27.36
C LYS A 163 48.55 -1.83 26.76
N VAL A 164 49.36 -1.12 27.54
CA VAL A 164 50.78 -0.91 27.24
C VAL A 164 51.41 -2.30 27.26
N SER A 165 51.86 -2.79 26.10
CA SER A 165 52.60 -4.04 26.03
C SER A 165 53.93 -3.86 26.77
N SER A 166 54.13 -4.67 27.80
CA SER A 166 55.33 -4.72 28.64
C SER A 166 56.52 -5.40 27.95
N ASP A 167 56.67 -5.24 26.63
CA ASP A 167 57.77 -5.87 25.86
C ASP A 167 58.97 -4.92 25.67
N ASN A 168 58.85 -3.64 26.05
CA ASN A 168 59.92 -2.65 25.88
C ASN A 168 60.73 -2.36 27.17
N LEU A 169 60.55 -3.12 28.25
CA LEU A 169 61.23 -2.89 29.53
C LEU A 169 62.46 -3.79 29.75
N SER A 170 62.74 -4.77 28.88
CA SER A 170 63.87 -5.70 29.04
C SER A 170 65.08 -5.40 28.15
N SER A 171 65.08 -4.31 27.38
CA SER A 171 66.20 -3.93 26.50
C SER A 171 67.08 -2.81 27.06
N SER A 172 67.01 -2.52 28.37
CA SER A 172 67.76 -1.44 29.01
C SER A 172 68.36 -1.81 30.38
N LEU A 173 68.94 -3.01 30.48
CA LEU A 173 69.87 -3.41 31.54
C LEU A 173 71.06 -4.12 30.89
#